data_AF-A0A840LFD7-F1
#
_entry.id   AF-A0A840LFD7-F1
#
_cell.length_a   1.000
_cell.length_b   1.000
_cell.length_c   1.000
_cell.angle_alpha   90.00
_cell.angle_beta   90.00
_cell.angle_gamma   90.00
#
_symmetry.space_group_name_H-M   'P 1'
#
loop_
_entity.id
_entity.type
_entity.pdbx_description
1 polymer ?
#
loop_
_entity_poly.entity_id
_entity_poly.type
_entity_poly.pdbx_seq_one_letter_code
_entity_poly.pdbx_strand_id
1 'polypeptide(L)' 'NAIESVNARLRKIIKTRGHFPSDDAATKLIWLALRNITQDWGRPGHNWKSAMNQFAILYEDRFTKSSP' A
#
# COMPACT_ATOMS: atom_id res chain seq x y z
N ASN A 1 -11.13 -1.42 -6.95
CA ASN A 1 -9.88 -2.19 -6.74
C ASN A 1 -8.95 -1.44 -5.76
N ALA A 2 -8.00 -2.11 -5.09
CA ALA A 2 -7.06 -1.51 -4.13
C ALA A 2 -6.21 -0.39 -4.77
N ILE A 3 -5.71 -0.61 -5.99
CA ILE A 3 -4.93 0.40 -6.74
C ILE A 3 -5.78 1.63 -7.06
N GLU A 4 -7.00 1.42 -7.57
CA GLU A 4 -7.94 2.50 -7.89
C GLU A 4 -8.33 3.30 -6.64
N SER A 5 -8.50 2.63 -5.50
CA SER A 5 -8.82 3.26 -4.21
C SER A 5 -7.72 4.24 -3.78
N VAL A 6 -6.44 3.83 -3.89
CA VAL A 6 -5.30 4.71 -3.64
C VAL A 6 -5.32 5.91 -4.60
N ASN A 7 -5.44 5.65 -5.89
CA ASN A 7 -5.43 6.69 -6.91
C ASN A 7 -6.58 7.69 -6.73
N ALA A 8 -7.78 7.23 -6.38
CA ALA A 8 -8.93 8.08 -6.11
C ALA A 8 -8.71 8.96 -4.87
N ARG A 9 -8.19 8.40 -3.78
CA ARG A 9 -7.87 9.16 -2.56
C ARG A 9 -6.76 10.19 -2.81
N LEU A 10 -5.71 9.81 -3.52
CA LEU A 10 -4.62 10.71 -3.88
C LEU A 10 -5.13 11.88 -4.75
N ARG A 11 -5.90 11.59 -5.80
CA ARG A 11 -6.55 12.62 -6.63
C ARG A 11 -7.42 13.57 -5.81
N LYS A 12 -8.17 13.05 -4.85
CA LYS A 12 -9.00 13.87 -3.96
C LYS A 12 -8.19 14.83 -3.09
N ILE A 13 -6.98 14.46 -2.67
CA ILE A 13 -6.11 15.30 -1.85
C ILE A 13 -5.42 16.37 -2.69
N ILE A 14 -4.97 16.03 -3.89
CA ILE A 14 -4.24 16.94 -4.77
C ILE A 14 -5.15 17.90 -5.53
N LYS A 15 -6.41 17.55 -5.82
CA LYS A 15 -7.31 18.36 -6.67
C LYS A 15 -7.56 19.79 -6.14
N THR A 16 -7.37 20.03 -4.84
CA THR A 16 -7.55 21.34 -4.21
C THR A 16 -6.24 22.09 -4.01
N ARG A 17 -5.10 21.49 -4.37
CA ARG A 17 -3.78 22.09 -4.28
C ARG A 17 -3.37 22.53 -5.69
N GLY A 18 -3.22 23.85 -5.88
CA GLY A 18 -2.80 24.46 -7.14
C GLY A 18 -1.29 24.31 -7.39
N HIS A 19 -0.63 25.38 -7.80
CA HIS A 19 0.81 25.39 -8.05
C HIS A 19 1.61 25.07 -6.77
N PHE A 20 2.63 24.21 -6.90
CA PHE A 20 3.58 23.91 -5.83
C PHE A 20 4.80 24.83 -5.95
N PRO A 21 5.31 25.38 -4.84
CA PRO A 21 6.46 26.28 -4.85
C PRO A 21 7.79 25.56 -5.17
N SER A 22 7.82 24.23 -5.07
CA SER A 22 8.94 23.37 -5.45
C SER A 22 8.51 21.91 -5.58
N ASP A 23 9.34 21.10 -6.23
CA ASP A 23 9.14 19.64 -6.32
C ASP A 23 9.19 18.97 -4.94
N ASP A 24 9.98 19.49 -4.00
CA ASP A 24 10.03 19.01 -2.62
C ASP A 24 8.69 19.21 -1.90
N ALA A 25 8.03 20.36 -2.12
CA ALA A 25 6.72 20.63 -1.55
C ALA A 25 5.65 19.67 -2.11
N ALA A 26 5.71 19.37 -3.41
CA ALA A 26 4.84 18.38 -4.04
C ALA A 26 5.10 16.97 -3.49
N THR A 27 6.36 16.56 -3.43
CA THR A 27 6.79 15.26 -2.90
C THR A 27 6.34 15.06 -1.46
N LYS A 28 6.53 16.07 -0.60
CA LYS A 28 6.11 16.03 0.80
C LYS A 28 4.59 15.88 0.94
N LEU A 29 3.80 16.55 0.10
CA LEU A 29 2.35 16.40 0.11
C LEU A 29 1.94 14.97 -0.28
N ILE A 30 2.52 14.42 -1.36
CA ILE A 30 2.24 13.04 -1.80
C ILE A 30 2.60 12.05 -0.68
N TRP A 31 3.76 12.24 -0.03
CA TRP A 31 4.16 11.39 1.10
C TRP A 31 3.16 11.45 2.26
N LEU A 32 2.74 12.65 2.67
CA LEU A 32 1.73 12.82 3.73
C LEU A 32 0.39 12.20 3.34
N ALA A 33 -0.03 12.37 2.09
CA ALA A 33 -1.24 11.78 1.56
C ALA A 33 -1.21 10.25 1.62
N LEU A 34 -0.12 9.64 1.15
CA LEU A 34 0.08 8.19 1.20
C LEU A 34 0.10 7.68 2.63
N ARG A 35 0.85 8.34 3.53
CA ARG A 35 0.89 7.99 4.96
C ARG A 35 -0.50 7.95 5.59
N ASN A 36 -1.33 8.95 5.32
CA ASN A 36 -2.72 8.99 5.80
C ASN A 36 -3.58 7.89 5.16
N ILE A 37 -3.35 7.57 3.87
CA ILE A 37 -4.06 6.51 3.17
C ILE A 37 -3.77 5.14 3.79
N THR A 38 -2.50 4.88 4.10
CA THR A 38 -2.00 3.60 4.58
C THR A 38 -2.25 3.36 6.07
N GLN A 39 -2.61 4.39 6.83
CA GLN A 39 -2.92 4.25 8.26
C GLN A 39 -4.01 3.20 8.52
N ASP A 40 -4.96 3.05 7.60
CA ASP A 40 -6.08 2.12 7.73
C ASP A 40 -5.78 0.70 7.21
N TRP A 41 -4.56 0.42 6.74
CA TRP A 41 -4.21 -0.84 6.05
C TRP A 41 -3.85 -2.00 6.98
N GLY A 42 -4.02 -1.86 8.29
CA GLY A 42 -3.71 -2.92 9.25
C GLY A 42 -4.60 -4.16 9.16
N ARG A 43 -5.70 -4.12 8.38
CA ARG A 43 -6.62 -5.25 8.25
C ARG A 43 -6.20 -6.15 7.09
N PRO A 44 -6.01 -7.46 7.33
CA PRO A 44 -5.73 -8.39 6.24
C PRO A 44 -6.91 -8.46 5.27
N GLY A 45 -6.61 -8.74 4.00
CA GLY A 45 -7.63 -8.98 2.99
C GLY A 45 -8.56 -10.14 3.39
N HIS A 46 -9.77 -10.12 2.86
CA HIS A 46 -10.71 -11.21 3.08
C HIS A 46 -10.07 -12.55 2.64
N ASN A 47 -10.23 -13.59 3.47
CA ASN A 47 -9.65 -14.93 3.25
C ASN A 47 -8.11 -15.00 3.20
N TRP A 48 -7.39 -14.00 3.73
CA TRP A 48 -5.91 -13.99 3.75
C TRP A 48 -5.30 -15.28 4.30
N LYS A 49 -5.85 -15.84 5.39
CA LYS A 49 -5.36 -17.09 5.98
C LYS A 49 -5.42 -18.27 4.99
N SER A 50 -6.50 -18.37 4.22
CA SER A 50 -6.65 -19.45 3.23
C SER A 50 -5.66 -19.28 2.08
N ALA A 51 -5.53 -18.07 1.55
CA ALA A 51 -4.54 -17.76 0.52
C ALA A 51 -3.10 -18.02 1.00
N MET A 52 -2.79 -17.67 2.25
CA MET A 52 -1.48 -17.93 2.86
C MET A 52 -1.15 -19.43 2.90
N ASN A 53 -2.13 -20.28 3.24
CA ASN A 53 -1.92 -21.73 3.22
C ASN A 53 -1.58 -22.25 1.81
N GLN A 54 -2.21 -21.69 0.77
CA GLN A 54 -1.89 -22.04 -0.62
C GLN A 54 -0.48 -21.60 -0.99
N PHE A 55 -0.04 -20.40 -0.57
CA PHE A 55 1.33 -19.94 -0.79
C PHE A 55 2.36 -20.82 -0.06
N ALA A 56 2.05 -21.28 1.14
CA ALA A 56 2.94 -22.15 1.91
C ALA A 56 3.17 -23.51 1.22
N ILE A 57 2.16 -24.05 0.52
CA ILE A 57 2.30 -25.30 -0.26
C ILE A 57 3.07 -25.05 -1.55
N LEU A 58 2.76 -23.98 -2.29
CA LEU A 58 3.40 -23.70 -3.58
C LEU A 58 4.87 -23.28 -3.46
N TYR A 59 5.23 -22.61 -2.37
CA TYR A 59 6.54 -21.97 -2.17
C TYR A 59 7.16 -22.40 -0.83
N GLU A 60 7.04 -23.68 -0.48
CA GLU A 60 7.50 -24.25 0.79
C GLU A 60 8.95 -23.86 1.16
N ASP A 61 9.81 -23.81 0.15
CA ASP A 61 11.23 -23.40 0.23
C ASP A 61 11.43 -21.96 0.74
N ARG A 62 10.42 -21.10 0.60
CA ARG A 62 10.44 -19.70 1.07
C ARG A 62 9.89 -19.54 2.48
N PHE A 63 9.16 -20.53 3.00
CA PHE A 63 8.55 -20.52 4.34
C PHE A 63 9.38 -21.29 5.36
N THR A 64 10.16 -22.26 4.93
CA THR A 64 11.11 -22.97 5.78
C THR A 64 12.49 -22.32 5.63
N LYS A 65 13.06 -21.82 6.73
CA LYS A 65 14.48 -21.46 6.74
C LYS A 65 15.23 -22.77 6.59
N SER A 66 15.82 -23.05 5.43
CA SER A 66 16.87 -24.06 5.33
C SER A 66 18.06 -23.54 6.15
N SER A 67 18.07 -23.86 7.46
CA SER A 67 19.33 -23.82 8.20
C SER A 67 20.12 -25.06 7.78
N PRO A 68 21.42 -24.92 7.50
CA PRO A 68 22.28 -26.03 7.11
C PRO A 68 22.35 -27.11 8.19
#